data_AF-A0A1H6XYH8-F1
#
_entry.id   AF-A0A1H6XYH8-F1
#
_cell.length_a   1.000
_cell.length_b   1.000
_cell.length_c   1.000
_cell.angle_alpha   90.00
_cell.angle_beta   90.00
_cell.angle_gamma   90.00
#
_symmetry.space_group_name_H-M   'P 1'
#
loop_
_entity.id
_entity.type
_entity.pdbx_description
1 polymer ?
#
loop_
_entity_poly.entity_id
_entity_poly.type
_entity_poly.pdbx_seq_one_letter_code
_entity_poly.pdbx_strand_id
1 'polypeptide(L)'
;MTKIATILRLLLDGHSINRFEVEHVGDHCLHSTISTLANDYGLTFARVWEQVPNRFGGKTRVIRYSLPTFERFRAAQVFKLLMKRGR
;
A
#
# COMPACT_ATOMS: atom_id res chain seq x y z
N MET A 1 10.40 -12.26 -3.07
CA MET A 1 9.29 -11.28 -3.16
C MET A 1 9.70 -10.04 -2.39
N THR A 2 9.57 -8.83 -2.96
CA THR A 2 10.03 -7.58 -2.32
C THR A 2 8.93 -6.91 -1.51
N LYS A 3 9.31 -6.02 -0.57
CA LYS A 3 8.38 -5.21 0.24
C LYS A 3 7.30 -4.52 -0.59
N ILE A 4 7.73 -3.78 -1.63
CA ILE A 4 6.84 -3.03 -2.54
C ILE A 4 5.82 -3.97 -3.19
N ALA A 5 6.28 -5.15 -3.64
CA ALA A 5 5.40 -6.08 -4.32
C ALA A 5 4.43 -6.79 -3.35
N THR A 6 4.83 -7.00 -2.09
CA THR A 6 3.93 -7.51 -1.05
C THR A 6 2.78 -6.54 -0.78
N ILE A 7 3.08 -5.24 -0.63
CA ILE A 7 2.06 -4.21 -0.45
C ILE A 7 1.13 -4.12 -1.66
N LEU A 8 1.67 -4.14 -2.88
CA LEU A 8 0.86 -4.11 -4.08
C LEU A 8 -0.05 -5.33 -4.21
N ARG A 9 0.39 -6.52 -3.77
CA ARG A 9 -0.45 -7.72 -3.73
C ARG A 9 -1.63 -7.58 -2.77
N LEU A 10 -1.41 -7.12 -1.54
CA LEU A 10 -2.49 -6.89 -0.58
C LEU A 10 -3.58 -5.97 -1.16
N LEU A 11 -3.16 -4.90 -1.83
CA LEU A 11 -4.07 -3.95 -2.48
C LEU A 11 -4.81 -4.58 -3.68
N LEU A 12 -4.14 -5.42 -4.48
CA LEU A 12 -4.75 -6.16 -5.59
C LEU A 12 -5.78 -7.20 -5.11
N ASP A 13 -5.52 -7.85 -3.98
CA ASP A 13 -6.42 -8.80 -3.32
C ASP A 13 -7.68 -8.10 -2.75
N GLY A 14 -7.73 -6.76 -2.82
CA GLY A 14 -8.88 -5.94 -2.45
C GLY A 14 -8.84 -5.41 -1.03
N HIS A 15 -7.75 -5.64 -0.29
CA HIS A 15 -7.59 -5.03 1.02
C HIS A 15 -7.40 -3.51 0.89
N SER A 16 -7.93 -2.79 1.87
CA SER A 16 -7.49 -1.43 2.18
C SER A 16 -6.57 -1.50 3.40
N ILE A 17 -5.53 -0.70 3.40
CA ILE A 17 -4.43 -0.82 4.38
C ILE A 17 -4.02 0.55 4.92
N ASN A 18 -3.69 0.60 6.20
CA ASN A 18 -2.99 1.70 6.84
C ASN A 18 -1.59 1.27 7.32
N ARG A 19 -0.79 2.24 7.79
CA ARG A 19 0.61 2.00 8.18
C ARG A 19 0.79 1.03 9.34
N PHE A 20 -0.18 0.93 10.26
CA PHE A 20 -0.09 0.05 11.42
C PHE A 20 -0.48 -1.39 11.07
N GLU A 21 -1.43 -1.56 10.14
CA GLU A 21 -1.86 -2.87 9.66
C GLU A 21 -0.76 -3.60 8.89
N VAL A 22 0.08 -2.88 8.14
CA VAL A 22 1.15 -3.49 7.33
C VAL A 22 2.48 -3.62 8.07
N GLU A 23 2.56 -3.12 9.30
CA GLU A 23 3.79 -3.15 10.09
C GLU A 23 4.27 -4.60 10.31
N HIS A 24 3.35 -5.52 10.59
CA HIS A 24 3.64 -6.95 10.75
C HIS A 24 4.10 -7.62 9.45
N VAL A 25 3.87 -6.99 8.30
CA VAL A 25 4.30 -7.45 6.96
C VAL A 25 5.70 -6.90 6.63
N GLY A 26 6.30 -6.12 7.54
CA GLY A 26 7.64 -5.57 7.40
C GLY A 26 7.68 -4.23 6.65
N ASP A 27 6.56 -3.53 6.47
CA ASP A 27 6.56 -2.17 5.92
C ASP A 27 6.27 -1.11 6.98
N HIS A 28 7.33 -0.54 7.56
CA HIS A 28 7.22 0.54 8.53
C HIS A 28 6.94 1.91 7.90
N CYS A 29 7.10 2.03 6.57
CA CYS A 29 7.02 3.29 5.82
C CYS A 29 6.02 3.19 4.67
N LEU A 30 4.78 2.76 4.95
CA LEU A 30 3.73 2.57 3.93
C LEU A 30 3.54 3.81 3.03
N HIS A 31 3.57 5.02 3.59
CA HIS A 31 3.41 6.25 2.81
C HIS A 31 4.48 6.37 1.72
N SER A 32 5.73 6.06 2.05
CA SER A 32 6.85 6.05 1.10
C SER A 32 6.68 4.94 0.05
N THR A 33 6.26 3.74 0.45
CA THR A 33 5.98 2.64 -0.49
C THR A 33 4.88 3.01 -1.49
N ILE A 34 3.78 3.63 -1.03
CA ILE A 34 2.72 4.12 -1.90
C ILE A 34 3.24 5.24 -2.82
N SER A 35 4.09 6.13 -2.31
CA SER A 35 4.71 7.20 -3.10
C SER A 35 5.56 6.61 -4.24
N THR A 36 6.40 5.60 -3.96
CA THR A 36 7.17 4.87 -4.98
C THR A 36 6.26 4.23 -6.02
N LEU A 37 5.19 3.53 -5.59
CA LEU A 37 4.22 2.93 -6.53
C LEU A 37 3.51 3.99 -7.40
N ALA A 38 3.22 5.15 -6.85
CA ALA A 38 2.54 6.23 -7.58
C ALA A 38 3.48 6.95 -8.56
N ASN A 39 4.68 7.32 -8.13
CA ASN A 39 5.59 8.14 -8.92
C ASN A 39 6.40 7.31 -9.92
N ASP A 40 6.93 6.16 -9.50
CA ASP A 40 7.86 5.38 -10.33
C ASP A 40 7.11 4.41 -11.26
N TYR A 41 5.89 4.01 -10.88
CA TYR A 41 5.07 3.06 -11.65
C TYR A 41 3.76 3.67 -12.17
N GLY A 42 3.44 4.90 -11.77
CA GLY A 42 2.27 5.64 -12.26
C GLY A 42 0.94 5.10 -11.77
N LEU A 43 0.89 4.45 -10.60
CA LEU A 43 -0.34 3.91 -10.03
C LEU A 43 -1.13 4.94 -9.22
N THR A 44 -2.46 4.93 -9.39
CA THR A 44 -3.38 5.77 -8.63
C THR A 44 -3.91 5.05 -7.39
N PHE A 45 -3.89 5.72 -6.23
CA PHE A 45 -4.43 5.17 -4.99
C PHE A 45 -5.48 6.12 -4.40
N ALA A 46 -6.56 5.54 -3.89
CA ALA A 46 -7.48 6.28 -3.03
C ALA A 46 -6.84 6.48 -1.65
N ARG A 47 -6.99 7.68 -1.10
CA ARG A 47 -6.37 8.11 0.17
C ARG A 47 -7.45 8.71 1.05
N VAL A 48 -7.74 8.05 2.17
CA VAL A 48 -8.76 8.49 3.12
C VAL A 48 -8.12 8.69 4.49
N TRP A 49 -8.33 9.85 5.10
CA TRP A 49 -7.89 10.07 6.48
C TRP A 49 -8.76 9.27 7.44
N GLU A 50 -8.13 8.55 8.37
CA GLU A 50 -8.80 7.86 9.47
C GLU A 50 -8.12 8.17 10.81
N GLN A 51 -8.85 8.00 11.90
CA GLN A 51 -8.32 8.09 13.27
C GLN A 51 -8.24 6.70 13.88
N VAL A 52 -7.07 6.31 14.34
CA VAL A 52 -6.83 5.02 15.02
C VAL A 52 -6.39 5.25 16.46
N PRO A 53 -6.78 4.39 17.41
CA PRO A 53 -6.29 4.44 18.78
C PRO A 53 -4.75 4.35 18.81
N ASN A 54 -4.13 5.12 19.70
CA ASN A 54 -2.70 5.04 19.97
C ASN A 54 -2.44 4.44 21.35
N ARG A 55 -1.20 3.99 21.59
CA ARG A 55 -0.79 3.34 22.84
C ARG A 55 -0.87 4.25 24.08
N PHE A 56 -0.97 5.57 23.88
CA PHE A 56 -0.98 6.57 24.96
C PHE A 56 -2.41 7.00 25.34
N GLY A 57 -3.43 6.22 24.96
CA GLY A 57 -4.83 6.49 25.29
C GLY A 57 -5.51 7.54 24.41
N GLY A 58 -4.82 8.04 23.37
CA GLY A 58 -5.35 9.00 22.40
C GLY A 58 -5.71 8.37 21.06
N LYS A 59 -5.99 9.23 20.08
CA LYS A 59 -6.13 8.85 18.66
C LYS A 59 -5.05 9.51 17.82
N THR A 60 -4.57 8.80 16.81
CA THR A 60 -3.62 9.29 15.81
C THR A 60 -4.28 9.25 14.44
N ARG A 61 -4.03 10.27 13.62
CA ARG A 61 -4.48 10.29 12.23
C ARG A 61 -3.53 9.49 11.36
N VAL A 62 -4.08 8.61 10.53
CA VAL A 62 -3.35 7.89 9.47
C VAL A 62 -4.13 7.96 8.16
N ILE A 63 -3.47 7.60 7.07
CA ILE A 63 -4.10 7.48 5.76
C ILE A 63 -4.38 6.00 5.50
N ARG A 64 -5.62 5.69 5.19
CA ARG A 64 -6.04 4.41 4.62
C ARG A 64 -5.91 4.48 3.11
N TYR A 65 -5.16 3.54 2.56
CA TYR A 65 -4.93 3.36 1.14
C TYR A 65 -5.78 2.23 0.62
N SER A 66 -6.31 2.41 -0.58
CA SER A 66 -6.95 1.34 -1.34
C SER A 66 -6.70 1.54 -2.83
N LEU A 67 -6.85 0.45 -3.59
CA LEU A 67 -6.70 0.46 -5.04
C LEU A 67 -8.07 0.65 -5.70
N PRO A 68 -8.31 1.77 -6.41
CA PRO A 68 -9.54 1.95 -7.17
C PRO A 68 -9.73 0.85 -8.20
N THR A 69 -10.98 0.48 -8.48
CA THR A 69 -11.30 -0.61 -9.41
C THR A 69 -10.70 -0.39 -10.81
N PHE A 70 -10.70 0.86 -11.30
CA PHE A 70 -10.13 1.20 -12.61
C PHE A 70 -8.60 1.00 -12.68
N GLU A 71 -7.90 1.07 -11.54
CA GLU A 71 -6.45 0.96 -11.48
C GLU A 71 -5.97 -0.50 -11.41
N ARG A 72 -6.87 -1.45 -11.07
CA ARG A 72 -6.53 -2.87 -10.82
C ARG A 72 -5.79 -3.52 -11.97
N PHE A 73 -6.17 -3.24 -13.22
CA PHE A 73 -5.50 -3.81 -14.38
C PHE A 73 -4.03 -3.37 -14.48
N ARG A 74 -3.75 -2.06 -14.33
CA ARG A 74 -2.39 -1.51 -14.39
C ARG A 74 -1.54 -2.01 -13.22
N ALA A 75 -2.11 -2.00 -12.02
CA ALA A 75 -1.48 -2.53 -10.83
C ALA A 75 -1.06 -4.01 -10.99
N ALA A 76 -1.90 -4.84 -11.62
CA ALA A 76 -1.56 -6.24 -11.89
C ALA A 76 -0.37 -6.37 -12.86
N GLN A 77 -0.25 -5.49 -13.87
CA GLN A 77 0.92 -5.47 -14.77
C GLN A 77 2.20 -5.04 -14.03
N VAL A 78 2.11 -4.01 -13.20
CA VAL A 78 3.22 -3.57 -12.35
C VAL A 78 3.65 -4.68 -11.39
N PHE A 79 2.71 -5.40 -10.80
CA PHE A 79 3.00 -6.53 -9.93
C PHE A 79 3.79 -7.62 -10.67
N LYS A 80 3.37 -7.99 -11.89
CA LYS A 80 4.11 -8.94 -12.74
C LYS A 80 5.54 -8.45 -13.04
N LEU A 81 5.71 -7.16 -13.32
CA LEU A 81 7.03 -6.55 -13.55
C LEU A 81 7.93 -6.65 -12.30
N LEU A 82 7.40 -6.30 -11.13
CA LEU A 82 8.11 -6.40 -9.85
C LEU A 82 8.54 -7.83 -9.51
N MET A 83 7.70 -8.82 -9.84
CA MET A 83 8.03 -10.24 -9.65
C MET A 83 9.15 -10.74 -10.56
N LYS A 84 9.29 -10.17 -11.77
CA LYS A 84 10.37 -10.51 -12.70
C LYS A 84 11.71 -9.88 -12.31
N ARG A 85 11.69 -8.66 -11.76
CA ARG A 85 12.90 -7.93 -11.32
C ARG A 85 13.52 -8.46 -10.03
N GLY A 86 12.74 -9.14 -9.19
CA GLY A 86 13.20 -9.69 -7.91
C GLY A 86 13.66 -11.15 -7.98
N ARG A 87 13.92 -11.69 -9.17
CA ARG A 87 14.51 -13.00 -9.42
C ARG A 87 15.90 -12.83 -10.02
#